data_AF-A0A087TLN0-F1
#
_entry.id   AF-A0A087TLN0-F1
#
_cell.length_a   1.000
_cell.length_b   1.000
_cell.length_c   1.000
_cell.angle_alpha   90.00
_cell.angle_beta   90.00
_cell.angle_gamma   90.00
#
_symmetry.space_group_name_H-M   'P 1'
#
loop_
_entity.id
_entity.type
_entity.pdbx_description
1 polymer ?
#
loop_
_entity_poly.entity_id
_entity_poly.type
_entity_poly.pdbx_seq_one_letter_code
_entity_poly.pdbx_strand_id
1 'polypeptide(L)'
;MIFQCVCKLKASKKKNNLDILAAGGRYDKLIQSFKLKTLSESGKSLNQSGVGVSIAIESIVAAEVEANESRESGVADFLIHSEDAGISSEKAALMKELWDLGIRTTVLYDKNMTLNDAADFCRSHGIQHILVLRKEEPGIIKIRSIEKDRVYEKKIIHSEIKDNLSKLCPKLFTENCQTKVDNTRNFSLANSSSNSLSMNVHFLSQDKTHSNRKREQNIRTHVISTLQVSSSRSWELIPVDLKMPVIGTIISHCDISASVDTIQ
;
A
#
# COMPACT_ATOMS: atom_id res chain seq x y z
N MET A 1 22.91 11.21 29.81
CA MET A 1 21.70 11.85 29.26
C MET A 1 20.59 10.81 29.25
N ILE A 2 19.44 11.15 29.80
CA ILE A 2 18.21 10.34 29.81
C ILE A 2 17.11 11.27 29.32
N PHE A 3 16.18 10.74 28.52
CA PHE A 3 15.01 11.47 28.07
C PHE A 3 13.78 10.58 28.05
N GLN A 4 12.63 11.23 28.12
CA GLN A 4 11.32 10.59 28.12
C GLN A 4 10.36 11.48 27.34
N CYS A 5 9.55 10.86 26.49
CA CYS A 5 8.45 11.48 25.76
C CYS A 5 7.14 10.99 26.36
N VAL A 6 6.30 11.93 26.79
CA VAL A 6 5.01 11.64 27.42
C VAL A 6 3.87 12.30 26.63
N CYS A 7 2.73 11.63 26.56
CA CYS A 7 1.54 12.12 25.90
C CYS A 7 0.31 11.91 26.79
N LYS A 8 -0.66 12.82 26.70
CA LYS A 8 -1.97 12.65 27.31
C LYS A 8 -2.92 12.05 26.27
N LEU A 9 -3.12 10.74 26.32
CA LEU A 9 -4.09 10.08 25.44
C LEU A 9 -5.51 10.45 25.88
N LYS A 10 -6.36 10.87 24.92
CA LYS A 10 -7.76 11.25 25.17
C LYS A 10 -8.63 10.06 25.61
N ALA A 11 -8.17 8.83 25.40
CA ALA A 11 -8.97 7.62 25.52
C ALA A 11 -9.14 7.06 26.94
N SER A 12 -8.28 7.46 27.89
CA SER A 12 -8.40 6.92 29.25
C SER A 12 -9.52 7.64 30.01
N LYS A 13 -10.67 6.96 30.19
CA LYS A 13 -11.73 7.35 31.16
C LYS A 13 -11.17 7.50 32.60
N LYS A 14 -9.94 7.07 32.87
CA LYS A 14 -9.22 7.34 34.11
C LYS A 14 -8.47 8.69 34.02
N LYS A 15 -8.93 9.63 34.87
CA LYS A 15 -8.31 10.94 35.17
C LYS A 15 -6.78 10.96 34.99
N ASN A 16 -6.29 11.82 34.10
CA ASN A 16 -4.95 12.42 34.11
C ASN A 16 -3.72 11.49 34.13
N ASN A 17 -3.79 10.27 33.60
CA ASN A 17 -2.57 9.48 33.38
C ASN A 17 -1.85 9.99 32.11
N LEU A 18 -0.55 10.29 32.25
CA LEU A 18 0.35 10.58 31.15
C LEU A 18 1.01 9.27 30.73
N ASP A 19 0.90 8.91 29.46
CA ASP A 19 1.49 7.70 28.92
C ASP A 19 2.85 8.00 28.31
N ILE A 20 3.79 7.08 28.52
CA ILE A 20 5.17 7.21 28.04
C ILE A 20 5.24 6.61 26.64
N LEU A 21 5.41 7.46 25.62
CA LEU A 21 5.50 7.02 24.23
C LEU A 21 6.91 6.63 23.83
N ALA A 22 7.92 7.23 24.45
CA ALA A 22 9.30 6.86 24.22
C ALA A 22 10.17 7.16 25.44
N ALA A 23 11.19 6.35 25.67
CA ALA A 23 12.19 6.57 26.69
C ALA A 23 13.55 6.14 26.18
N GLY A 24 14.59 6.87 26.54
CA GLY A 24 15.92 6.60 26.02
C GLY A 24 17.02 7.27 26.80
N GLY A 25 18.25 6.97 26.39
CA GLY A 25 19.43 7.54 27.02
C GLY A 25 20.71 6.85 26.62
N ARG A 26 21.78 7.28 27.30
CA ARG A 26 23.14 6.75 27.13
C ARG A 26 23.38 5.60 28.10
N TYR A 27 23.87 4.46 27.61
CA TYR A 27 24.05 3.20 28.36
C TYR A 27 25.46 2.60 28.24
N ASP A 28 26.49 3.45 28.18
CA ASP A 28 27.90 3.04 28.10
C ASP A 28 28.34 2.03 29.17
N LYS A 29 27.86 2.21 30.41
CA LYS A 29 28.18 1.30 31.53
C LYS A 29 27.68 -0.12 31.28
N LEU A 30 26.54 -0.26 30.61
CA LEU A 30 25.99 -1.55 30.20
C LEU A 30 26.89 -2.19 29.13
N ILE A 31 27.32 -1.42 28.13
CA ILE A 31 28.26 -1.91 27.10
C ILE A 31 29.57 -2.35 27.74
N GLN A 32 30.08 -1.59 28.71
CA GLN A 32 31.31 -1.94 29.42
C GLN A 32 31.19 -3.24 30.21
N SER A 33 30.02 -3.56 30.79
CA SER A 33 29.82 -4.83 31.50
C SER A 33 29.84 -6.07 30.59
N PHE A 34 29.57 -5.92 29.30
CA PHE A 34 29.64 -7.01 28.32
C PHE A 34 31.03 -7.19 27.70
N LYS A 35 32.02 -6.35 28.05
CA LYS A 35 33.39 -6.52 27.56
C LYS A 35 34.02 -7.76 28.21
N LEU A 36 34.38 -8.72 27.37
CA LEU A 36 35.07 -9.93 27.82
C LEU A 36 36.47 -9.56 28.34
N LYS A 37 36.81 -10.02 29.55
CA LYS A 37 38.09 -9.73 30.22
C LYS A 37 39.32 -10.12 29.38
N THR A 38 39.19 -11.08 28.45
CA THR A 38 40.27 -11.56 27.57
C THR A 38 40.71 -10.55 26.49
N LEU A 39 39.91 -9.53 26.18
CA LEU A 39 40.31 -8.46 25.23
C LEU A 39 41.20 -7.38 25.91
N SER A 40 41.24 -7.38 27.25
CA SER A 40 42.04 -6.46 28.05
C SER A 40 43.54 -6.79 28.03
N GLU A 41 43.91 -8.04 27.73
CA GLU A 41 45.31 -8.50 27.68
C GLU A 41 46.03 -8.06 26.40
N SER A 42 45.30 -7.66 25.35
CA SER A 42 45.88 -7.17 24.08
C SER A 42 46.12 -5.64 24.07
N GLY A 43 45.86 -4.92 25.17
CA GLY A 43 46.14 -3.48 25.29
C GLY A 43 45.27 -2.54 24.44
N LYS A 44 44.28 -3.05 23.70
CA LYS A 44 43.34 -2.24 22.90
C LYS A 44 42.05 -1.98 23.67
N SER A 45 42.03 -0.94 24.50
CA SER A 45 40.79 -0.47 25.15
C SER A 45 39.90 0.23 24.13
N LEU A 46 38.91 -0.47 23.58
CA LEU A 46 37.89 0.14 22.73
C LEU A 46 36.88 0.88 23.62
N ASN A 47 36.92 2.21 23.63
CA ASN A 47 35.90 3.04 24.30
C ASN A 47 34.63 3.05 23.43
N GLN A 48 33.67 2.21 23.81
CA GLN A 48 32.38 2.12 23.14
C GLN A 48 31.34 2.89 23.98
N SER A 49 30.64 3.79 23.31
CA SER A 49 29.50 4.52 23.88
C SER A 49 28.24 4.13 23.14
N GLY A 50 27.12 4.06 23.87
CA GLY A 50 25.84 3.64 23.34
C GLY A 50 24.74 4.59 23.74
N VAL A 51 23.96 5.03 22.76
CA VAL A 51 22.74 5.80 22.97
C VAL A 51 21.61 5.13 22.22
N GLY A 52 20.41 5.15 22.80
CA GLY A 52 19.27 4.49 22.20
C GLY A 52 17.96 4.98 22.78
N VAL A 53 16.89 4.63 22.08
CA VAL A 53 15.52 4.99 22.40
C VAL A 53 14.65 3.77 22.23
N SER A 54 13.74 3.58 23.17
CA SER A 54 12.64 2.64 23.08
C SER A 54 11.37 3.44 22.81
N ILE A 55 10.55 2.96 21.86
CA ILE A 55 9.29 3.58 21.47
C ILE A 55 8.18 2.59 21.77
N ALA A 56 7.16 3.03 22.50
CA ALA A 56 5.98 2.24 22.87
C ALA A 56 5.00 2.19 21.69
N ILE A 57 5.34 1.41 20.67
CA ILE A 57 4.54 1.25 19.44
C ILE A 57 3.13 0.72 19.78
N GLU A 58 3.03 -0.20 20.74
CA GLU A 58 1.75 -0.75 21.19
C GLU A 58 0.77 0.33 21.67
N SER A 59 1.24 1.34 22.41
CA SER A 59 0.41 2.44 22.91
C SER A 59 -0.03 3.38 21.78
N ILE A 60 0.85 3.59 20.78
CA ILE A 60 0.54 4.39 19.60
C ILE A 60 -0.52 3.69 18.75
N VAL A 61 -0.33 2.39 18.47
CA VAL A 61 -1.26 1.59 17.68
C VAL A 61 -2.62 1.47 18.38
N ALA A 62 -2.64 1.23 19.69
CA ALA A 62 -3.90 1.17 20.45
C ALA A 62 -4.67 2.50 20.35
N ALA A 63 -3.98 3.63 20.52
CA ALA A 63 -4.61 4.95 20.38
C ALA A 63 -5.11 5.21 18.95
N GLU A 64 -4.41 4.71 17.94
CA GLU A 64 -4.80 4.85 16.53
C GLU A 64 -6.03 4.00 16.19
N VAL A 65 -6.10 2.75 16.68
CA VAL A 65 -7.26 1.87 16.49
C VAL A 65 -8.51 2.48 17.13
N GLU A 66 -8.41 2.96 18.37
CA GLU A 66 -9.54 3.60 19.07
C GLU A 66 -9.98 4.92 18.40
N ALA A 67 -9.04 5.70 17.87
CA ALA A 67 -9.37 6.91 17.11
C ALA A 67 -10.03 6.59 15.75
N ASN A 68 -9.67 5.44 15.16
CA ASN A 68 -10.15 4.98 13.87
C ASN A 68 -11.30 3.96 13.95
N GLU A 69 -11.91 3.71 15.11
CA GLU A 69 -13.18 2.94 15.22
C GLU A 69 -14.33 3.54 14.36
N SER A 70 -14.15 4.74 13.81
CA SER A 70 -15.04 5.38 12.83
C SER A 70 -14.60 5.24 11.37
N ARG A 71 -13.48 4.58 11.09
CA ARG A 71 -12.80 4.56 9.77
C ARG A 71 -12.24 3.17 9.49
N GLU A 72 -13.13 2.22 9.25
CA GLU A 72 -12.72 0.98 8.60
C GLU A 72 -12.28 1.32 7.16
N SER A 73 -10.97 1.27 6.91
CA SER A 73 -10.43 1.26 5.55
C SER A 73 -10.62 -0.14 5.00
N GLY A 74 -11.72 -0.34 4.28
CA GLY A 74 -12.01 -1.60 3.62
C GLY A 74 -11.03 -1.92 2.49
N VAL A 75 -11.28 -3.06 1.84
CA VAL A 75 -10.50 -3.52 0.66
C VAL A 75 -10.55 -2.51 -0.48
N ALA A 76 -11.64 -1.75 -0.59
CA ALA A 76 -11.82 -0.68 -1.56
C ALA A 76 -12.69 0.44 -0.96
N ASP A 77 -12.63 1.62 -1.56
CA ASP A 77 -13.46 2.77 -1.16
C ASP A 77 -14.84 2.70 -1.82
N PHE A 78 -14.91 2.22 -3.07
CA PHE A 78 -16.15 2.02 -3.83
C PHE A 78 -16.25 0.62 -4.46
N LEU A 79 -17.46 0.05 -4.46
CA LEU A 79 -17.83 -1.11 -5.27
C LEU A 79 -18.63 -0.65 -6.49
N ILE A 80 -18.22 -1.01 -7.70
CA ILE A 80 -19.01 -0.78 -8.91
C ILE A 80 -19.89 -2.00 -9.17
N HIS A 81 -21.20 -1.79 -9.15
CA HIS A 81 -22.22 -2.81 -9.32
C HIS A 81 -23.18 -2.47 -10.47
N SER A 82 -23.71 -3.50 -11.12
CA SER A 82 -24.82 -3.38 -12.08
C SER A 82 -25.51 -4.73 -12.16
N GLU A 83 -26.84 -4.70 -12.13
CA GLU A 83 -27.71 -5.87 -12.30
C GLU A 83 -27.93 -6.21 -13.78
N ASP A 84 -27.63 -5.27 -14.69
CA ASP A 84 -27.87 -5.44 -16.12
C ASP A 84 -26.72 -6.15 -16.84
N ALA A 85 -27.07 -7.06 -17.75
CA ALA A 85 -26.10 -7.71 -18.63
C ALA A 85 -25.60 -6.74 -19.73
N GLY A 86 -24.29 -6.79 -20.00
CA GLY A 86 -23.65 -6.05 -21.10
C GLY A 86 -23.03 -4.70 -20.73
N ILE A 87 -22.98 -4.34 -19.44
CA ILE A 87 -22.38 -3.08 -18.92
C ILE A 87 -20.92 -3.28 -18.50
N SER A 88 -20.28 -4.40 -18.86
CA SER A 88 -18.89 -4.68 -18.46
C SER A 88 -17.89 -3.65 -18.97
N SER A 89 -18.08 -3.14 -20.19
CA SER A 89 -17.21 -2.10 -20.77
C SER A 89 -17.34 -0.77 -20.03
N GLU A 90 -18.57 -0.36 -19.68
CA GLU A 90 -18.82 0.87 -18.92
C GLU A 90 -18.29 0.77 -17.48
N LYS A 91 -18.45 -0.39 -16.82
CA LYS A 91 -17.84 -0.65 -15.50
C LYS A 91 -16.32 -0.48 -15.56
N ALA A 92 -15.67 -1.05 -16.58
CA ALA A 92 -14.22 -0.97 -16.75
C ALA A 92 -13.75 0.47 -17.05
N ALA A 93 -14.50 1.21 -17.88
CA ALA A 93 -14.22 2.62 -18.16
C ALA A 93 -14.32 3.48 -16.89
N LEU A 94 -15.38 3.30 -16.11
CA LEU A 94 -15.58 4.01 -14.85
C LEU A 94 -14.50 3.63 -13.81
N MET A 95 -14.16 2.34 -13.72
CA MET A 95 -13.10 1.85 -12.85
C MET A 95 -11.77 2.55 -13.16
N LYS A 96 -11.42 2.62 -14.45
CA LYS A 96 -10.21 3.31 -14.91
C LYS A 96 -10.23 4.79 -14.55
N GLU A 97 -11.34 5.50 -14.81
CA GLU A 97 -11.45 6.92 -14.47
C GLU A 97 -11.27 7.17 -12.96
N LEU A 98 -11.82 6.30 -12.11
CA LEU A 98 -11.68 6.41 -10.66
C LEU A 98 -10.26 6.08 -10.19
N TRP A 99 -9.59 5.11 -10.83
CA TRP A 99 -8.18 4.82 -10.57
C TRP A 99 -7.25 5.95 -11.00
N ASP A 100 -7.53 6.62 -12.13
CA ASP A 100 -6.78 7.81 -12.57
C ASP A 100 -6.90 8.97 -11.55
N LEU A 101 -7.95 8.97 -10.72
CA LEU A 101 -8.14 9.91 -9.60
C LEU A 101 -7.53 9.43 -8.28
N GLY A 102 -6.92 8.24 -8.25
CA GLY A 102 -6.33 7.64 -7.04
C GLY A 102 -7.35 7.02 -6.09
N ILE A 103 -8.61 6.81 -6.52
CA ILE A 103 -9.67 6.21 -5.70
C ILE A 103 -9.60 4.69 -5.83
N ARG A 104 -9.62 3.95 -4.72
CA ARG A 104 -9.61 2.49 -4.77
C ARG A 104 -11.01 1.98 -5.07
N THR A 105 -11.16 1.27 -6.17
CA THR A 105 -12.45 0.72 -6.59
C THR A 105 -12.33 -0.76 -6.88
N THR A 106 -13.42 -1.50 -6.66
CA THR A 106 -13.51 -2.92 -6.98
C THR A 106 -14.77 -3.23 -7.78
N VAL A 107 -14.73 -4.32 -8.55
CA VAL A 107 -15.86 -4.81 -9.37
C VAL A 107 -15.99 -6.30 -9.10
N LEU A 108 -17.22 -6.77 -8.88
CA LEU A 108 -17.53 -8.18 -8.77
C LEU A 108 -18.08 -8.70 -10.11
N TYR A 109 -17.58 -9.86 -10.53
CA TYR A 109 -17.86 -10.45 -11.85
C TYR A 109 -18.97 -11.50 -11.84
N ASP A 110 -19.68 -11.65 -10.73
CA ASP A 110 -20.80 -12.57 -10.65
C ASP A 110 -22.02 -11.99 -11.37
N LYS A 111 -22.51 -12.73 -12.38
CA LYS A 111 -23.64 -12.33 -13.24
C LYS A 111 -24.98 -12.39 -12.52
N ASN A 112 -25.08 -13.17 -11.44
CA ASN A 112 -26.33 -13.37 -10.70
C ASN A 112 -26.37 -12.59 -9.40
N MET A 113 -25.38 -11.71 -9.19
CA MET A 113 -25.25 -10.96 -7.95
C MET A 113 -26.30 -9.87 -7.88
N THR A 114 -27.12 -9.89 -6.83
CA THR A 114 -28.11 -8.84 -6.59
C THR A 114 -27.49 -7.63 -5.90
N LEU A 115 -28.18 -6.48 -5.93
CA LEU A 115 -27.74 -5.30 -5.19
C LEU A 115 -27.66 -5.53 -3.67
N ASN A 116 -28.45 -6.44 -3.12
CA ASN A 116 -28.40 -6.80 -1.69
C ASN A 116 -27.15 -7.62 -1.38
N ASP A 117 -26.81 -8.61 -2.21
CA ASP A 117 -25.57 -9.38 -2.06
C ASP A 117 -24.34 -8.47 -2.16
N ALA A 118 -24.41 -7.46 -3.03
CA ALA A 118 -23.36 -6.44 -3.14
C ALA A 118 -23.25 -5.58 -1.88
N ALA A 119 -24.37 -5.23 -1.25
CA ALA A 119 -24.37 -4.51 0.03
C ALA A 119 -23.78 -5.37 1.17
N ASP A 120 -24.09 -6.65 1.21
CA ASP A 120 -23.56 -7.57 2.22
C ASP A 120 -22.05 -7.84 2.01
N PHE A 121 -21.61 -7.93 0.76
CA PHE A 121 -20.18 -7.95 0.43
C PHE A 121 -19.48 -6.67 0.91
N CYS A 122 -20.05 -5.50 0.63
CA CYS A 122 -19.48 -4.24 1.08
C CYS A 122 -19.39 -4.16 2.61
N ARG A 123 -20.45 -4.59 3.32
CA ARG A 123 -20.48 -4.59 4.78
C ARG A 123 -19.44 -5.54 5.39
N SER A 124 -19.21 -6.70 4.77
CA SER A 124 -18.19 -7.66 5.23
C SER A 124 -16.75 -7.25 4.91
N HIS A 125 -16.53 -6.43 3.89
CA HIS A 125 -15.20 -6.00 3.43
C HIS A 125 -14.87 -4.53 3.74
N GLY A 126 -15.70 -3.87 4.56
CA GLY A 126 -15.49 -2.48 4.99
C GLY A 126 -15.63 -1.42 3.87
N ILE A 127 -16.36 -1.72 2.80
CA ILE A 127 -16.58 -0.80 1.69
C ILE A 127 -17.78 0.10 2.01
N GLN A 128 -17.58 1.42 1.96
CA GLN A 128 -18.60 2.39 2.41
C GLN A 128 -19.59 2.79 1.32
N HIS A 129 -19.22 2.67 0.04
CA HIS A 129 -20.01 3.19 -1.07
C HIS A 129 -20.15 2.18 -2.20
N ILE A 130 -21.33 2.13 -2.82
CA ILE A 130 -21.63 1.35 -4.02
C ILE A 130 -22.02 2.31 -5.14
N LEU A 131 -21.41 2.15 -6.30
CA LEU A 131 -21.75 2.81 -7.55
C LEU A 131 -22.59 1.87 -8.38
N VAL A 132 -23.88 2.15 -8.49
CA VAL A 132 -24.85 1.35 -9.26
C VAL A 132 -25.04 1.97 -10.64
N LEU A 133 -24.72 1.19 -11.66
CA LEU A 133 -24.93 1.48 -13.07
C LEU A 133 -26.14 0.70 -13.59
N ARG A 134 -26.98 1.33 -14.42
CA ARG A 134 -28.14 0.69 -15.07
C ARG A 134 -28.15 0.97 -16.58
N LYS A 135 -28.58 -0.01 -17.36
CA LYS A 135 -28.65 0.07 -18.83
C LYS A 135 -29.69 1.05 -19.30
N GLU A 136 -30.79 1.13 -18.56
CA GLU A 136 -31.95 1.97 -18.88
C GLU A 136 -31.65 3.47 -18.71
N GLU A 137 -30.65 3.83 -17.90
CA GLU A 137 -30.28 5.22 -17.58
C GLU A 137 -28.78 5.46 -17.89
N PRO A 138 -28.35 5.43 -19.17
CA PRO A 138 -26.96 5.61 -19.54
C PRO A 138 -26.46 7.01 -19.12
N GLY A 139 -25.33 7.06 -18.43
CA GLY A 139 -24.73 8.30 -17.92
C GLY A 139 -25.27 8.78 -16.56
N ILE A 140 -26.21 8.07 -15.94
CA ILE A 140 -26.64 8.31 -14.55
C ILE A 140 -26.02 7.23 -13.66
N ILE A 141 -25.32 7.66 -12.62
CA ILE A 141 -24.70 6.78 -11.62
C ILE A 141 -25.42 6.98 -10.29
N LYS A 142 -25.88 5.89 -9.69
CA LYS A 142 -26.52 5.89 -8.36
C LYS A 142 -25.47 5.54 -7.31
N ILE A 143 -25.11 6.51 -6.47
CA ILE A 143 -24.24 6.28 -5.32
C ILE A 143 -25.10 5.85 -4.15
N ARG A 144 -24.87 4.64 -3.65
CA ARG A 144 -25.46 4.13 -2.43
C ARG A 144 -24.38 4.10 -1.34
N SER A 145 -24.52 4.95 -0.33
CA SER A 145 -23.64 4.97 0.85
C SER A 145 -24.21 4.07 1.94
N ILE A 146 -23.41 3.14 2.42
CA ILE A 146 -23.74 2.19 3.48
C ILE A 146 -23.02 2.66 4.73
N GLU A 147 -23.71 3.39 5.59
CA GLU A 147 -23.16 3.85 6.86
C GLU A 147 -23.90 3.18 8.02
N LYS A 148 -23.26 2.17 8.63
CA LYS A 148 -23.79 1.35 9.73
C LYS A 148 -25.16 0.71 9.38
N ASP A 149 -26.23 1.46 9.60
CA ASP A 149 -27.63 1.04 9.51
C ASP A 149 -28.50 1.97 8.63
N ARG A 150 -27.90 3.00 8.02
CA ARG A 150 -28.58 3.93 7.11
C ARG A 150 -28.02 3.79 5.72
N VAL A 151 -28.96 3.72 4.76
CA VAL A 151 -28.65 3.71 3.33
C VAL A 151 -29.03 5.06 2.76
N TYR A 152 -28.05 5.77 2.20
CA TYR A 152 -28.27 7.02 1.49
C TYR A 152 -28.07 6.80 0.00
N GLU A 153 -29.06 7.19 -0.81
CA GLU A 153 -28.96 7.11 -2.26
C GLU A 153 -28.90 8.50 -2.87
N LYS A 154 -27.91 8.72 -3.74
CA LYS A 154 -27.76 9.94 -4.52
C LYS A 154 -27.57 9.60 -5.98
N LYS A 155 -28.42 10.16 -6.84
CA LYS A 155 -28.23 10.13 -8.30
C LYS A 155 -27.27 11.22 -8.70
N ILE A 156 -26.25 10.88 -9.48
CA ILE A 156 -25.31 11.82 -10.09
C ILE A 156 -25.22 11.57 -11.59
N ILE A 157 -24.91 12.63 -12.33
CA ILE A 157 -24.59 12.52 -13.75
C ILE A 157 -23.10 12.17 -13.87
N HIS A 158 -22.73 11.34 -14.84
CA HIS A 158 -21.36 10.89 -15.08
C HIS A 158 -20.36 12.07 -15.18
N SER A 159 -20.76 13.18 -15.80
CA SER A 159 -19.92 14.39 -15.91
C SER A 159 -19.59 15.04 -14.56
N GLU A 160 -20.42 14.83 -13.54
CA GLU A 160 -20.26 15.46 -12.22
C GLU A 160 -19.61 14.52 -11.20
N ILE A 161 -19.13 13.34 -11.63
CA ILE A 161 -18.61 12.32 -10.73
C ILE A 161 -17.42 12.83 -9.92
N LYS A 162 -16.52 13.59 -10.54
CA LYS A 162 -15.32 14.16 -9.90
C LYS A 162 -15.68 15.16 -8.80
N ASP A 163 -16.64 16.04 -9.07
CA ASP A 163 -17.07 17.09 -8.15
C ASP A 163 -17.88 16.53 -6.97
N ASN A 164 -18.60 15.43 -7.18
CA ASN A 164 -19.38 14.80 -6.13
C ASN A 164 -18.55 13.83 -5.28
N LEU A 165 -17.60 13.10 -5.88
CA LEU A 165 -16.71 12.19 -5.14
C LEU A 165 -15.73 12.93 -4.23
N SER A 166 -15.24 14.09 -4.65
CA SER A 166 -14.41 14.95 -3.78
C SER A 166 -15.15 15.42 -2.53
N LYS A 167 -16.47 15.61 -2.62
CA LYS A 167 -17.34 15.97 -1.48
C LYS A 167 -17.68 14.77 -0.60
N LEU A 168 -17.88 13.59 -1.19
CA LEU A 168 -18.20 12.34 -0.47
C LEU A 168 -16.97 11.76 0.26
N CYS A 169 -15.78 11.91 -0.34
CA CYS A 169 -14.52 11.45 0.24
C CYS A 169 -13.47 12.58 0.29
N PRO A 170 -13.60 13.57 1.19
CA PRO A 170 -12.65 14.67 1.30
C PRO A 170 -11.20 14.21 1.55
N LYS A 171 -11.04 13.05 2.20
CA LYS A 171 -9.74 12.54 2.65
C LYS A 171 -8.93 11.88 1.52
N LEU A 172 -9.58 11.20 0.56
CA LEU A 172 -8.89 10.59 -0.59
C LEU A 172 -8.21 11.64 -1.48
N PHE A 173 -8.80 12.84 -1.57
CA PHE A 173 -8.22 13.97 -2.30
C PHE A 173 -7.27 14.83 -1.44
N THR A 174 -7.32 14.71 -0.11
CA THR A 174 -6.43 15.46 0.79
C THR A 174 -5.08 14.76 0.96
N GLU A 175 -5.02 13.42 0.87
CA GLU A 175 -3.74 12.69 1.01
C GLU A 175 -2.78 12.85 -0.17
N ASN A 176 -3.22 13.42 -1.30
CA ASN A 176 -2.34 13.81 -2.40
C ASN A 176 -1.74 15.23 -2.28
N CYS A 177 -1.90 15.90 -1.13
CA CYS A 177 -1.18 17.13 -0.83
C CYS A 177 -0.71 17.14 0.63
N GLN A 178 0.60 16.90 0.79
CA GLN A 178 1.40 17.01 2.02
C GLN A 178 1.63 15.74 2.83
N THR A 179 2.29 14.75 2.23
CA THR A 179 3.44 14.13 2.92
C THR A 179 4.69 14.95 2.60
N LYS A 180 4.73 16.20 3.07
CA LYS A 180 6.02 16.83 3.38
C LYS A 180 6.56 16.10 4.59
N VAL A 181 7.17 14.95 4.35
CA VAL A 181 8.19 14.45 5.26
C VAL A 181 9.30 15.49 5.18
N ASP A 182 9.35 16.37 6.17
CA ASP A 182 10.52 17.21 6.42
C ASP A 182 11.69 16.29 6.78
N ASN A 183 12.29 15.70 5.73
CA ASN A 183 13.55 14.97 5.80
C ASN A 183 14.69 16.00 5.94
N THR A 184 14.71 16.72 7.06
CA THR A 184 15.91 17.43 7.50
C THR A 184 16.72 16.50 8.39
N ARG A 185 17.29 15.45 7.80
CA ARG A 185 18.45 14.75 8.35
C ARG A 185 19.38 14.36 7.20
N ASN A 186 20.30 15.28 6.91
CA ASN A 186 21.51 15.01 6.17
C ASN A 186 22.27 13.86 6.84
N PHE A 187 22.09 12.64 6.34
CA PHE A 187 23.13 11.63 6.42
C PHE A 187 23.89 11.69 5.10
N SER A 188 24.99 12.44 5.12
CA SER A 188 26.02 12.38 4.10
C SER A 188 26.63 10.99 4.08
N LEU A 189 26.23 10.17 3.11
CA LEU A 189 27.06 9.06 2.66
C LEU A 189 27.79 9.52 1.40
N ALA A 190 29.07 9.82 1.58
CA ALA A 190 29.95 10.26 0.52
C ALA A 190 30.05 9.22 -0.60
N ASN A 191 30.00 9.72 -1.83
CA ASN A 191 30.57 9.21 -3.07
C ASN A 191 30.39 7.72 -3.40
N SER A 192 29.55 7.48 -4.41
CA SER A 192 30.00 6.77 -5.62
C SER A 192 29.19 7.23 -6.82
N SER A 193 29.87 7.97 -7.70
CA SER A 193 29.43 8.35 -9.03
C SER A 193 29.22 7.14 -9.92
N SER A 194 27.97 6.84 -10.27
CA SER A 194 27.60 6.31 -11.59
C SER A 194 26.11 6.50 -11.80
N ASN A 195 25.71 7.10 -12.93
CA ASN A 195 24.32 7.17 -13.38
C ASN A 195 23.82 5.76 -13.73
N SER A 196 23.47 4.93 -12.74
CA SER A 196 22.76 3.68 -12.99
C SER A 196 21.27 3.89 -12.75
N LEU A 197 20.48 3.81 -13.82
CA LEU A 197 19.02 3.68 -13.75
C LEU A 197 18.66 2.56 -12.76
N SER A 198 17.97 2.90 -11.66
CA SER A 198 17.61 1.93 -10.63
C SER A 198 16.35 1.18 -11.03
N MET A 199 16.50 0.02 -11.66
CA MET A 199 15.40 -0.90 -11.88
C MET A 199 15.14 -1.72 -10.60
N ASN A 200 13.96 -1.56 -10.00
CA ASN A 200 13.57 -2.32 -8.82
C ASN A 200 12.89 -3.62 -9.25
N VAL A 201 13.50 -4.76 -8.88
CA VAL A 201 12.96 -6.09 -9.18
C VAL A 201 12.47 -6.75 -7.90
N HIS A 202 11.16 -6.91 -7.78
CA HIS A 202 10.46 -7.47 -6.63
C HIS A 202 10.11 -8.94 -6.88
N PHE A 203 10.91 -9.86 -6.32
CA PHE A 203 10.61 -11.29 -6.39
C PHE A 203 9.60 -11.66 -5.31
N LEU A 204 8.38 -12.02 -5.73
CA LEU A 204 7.35 -12.57 -4.86
C LEU A 204 7.60 -14.07 -4.66
N SER A 205 8.69 -14.44 -3.98
CA SER A 205 8.98 -15.86 -3.73
C SER A 205 8.42 -16.34 -2.39
N GLN A 206 7.61 -17.41 -2.45
CA GLN A 206 6.98 -18.06 -1.30
C GLN A 206 7.91 -19.04 -0.58
N ASP A 207 9.06 -19.43 -1.16
CA ASP A 207 10.08 -20.28 -0.52
C ASP A 207 11.52 -19.95 -0.97
N LYS A 208 12.38 -19.54 -0.01
CA LYS A 208 13.78 -19.14 -0.25
C LYS A 208 14.75 -20.32 -0.23
N THR A 209 14.82 -21.10 -1.31
CA THR A 209 15.90 -22.09 -1.50
C THR A 209 17.14 -21.47 -2.19
N HIS A 210 18.34 -22.02 -1.96
CA HIS A 210 19.59 -21.53 -2.58
C HIS A 210 19.60 -21.61 -4.13
N SER A 211 18.79 -22.50 -4.72
CA SER A 211 18.62 -22.62 -6.18
C SER A 211 17.90 -21.40 -6.76
N ASN A 212 16.85 -20.92 -6.07
CA ASN A 212 16.08 -19.75 -6.49
C ASN A 212 16.94 -18.49 -6.53
N ARG A 213 17.83 -18.29 -5.55
CA ARG A 213 18.70 -17.09 -5.51
C ARG A 213 19.61 -16.95 -6.74
N LYS A 214 20.13 -18.06 -7.28
CA LYS A 214 20.93 -18.03 -8.53
C LYS A 214 20.06 -17.69 -9.73
N ARG A 215 18.87 -18.29 -9.83
CA ARG A 215 17.89 -17.99 -10.89
C ARG A 215 17.45 -16.53 -10.87
N GLU A 216 17.14 -15.98 -9.69
CA GLU A 216 16.77 -14.57 -9.52
C GLU A 216 17.89 -13.62 -9.97
N GLN A 217 19.14 -13.93 -9.61
CA GLN A 217 20.29 -13.12 -10.01
C GLN A 217 20.51 -13.15 -11.52
N ASN A 218 20.32 -14.31 -12.17
CA ASN A 218 20.40 -14.42 -13.62
C ASN A 218 19.28 -13.63 -14.30
N ILE A 219 18.04 -13.72 -13.81
CA ILE A 219 16.89 -12.94 -14.32
C ILE A 219 17.16 -11.43 -14.16
N ARG A 220 17.62 -10.98 -12.98
CA ARG A 220 18.00 -9.58 -12.76
C ARG A 220 19.03 -9.11 -13.78
N THR A 221 20.11 -9.88 -13.95
CA THR A 221 21.21 -9.49 -14.84
C THR A 221 20.74 -9.40 -16.29
N HIS A 222 19.96 -10.37 -16.76
CA HIS A 222 19.47 -10.40 -18.13
C HIS A 222 18.44 -9.29 -18.41
N VAL A 223 17.50 -9.05 -17.50
CA VAL A 223 16.47 -8.02 -17.69
C VAL A 223 17.07 -6.62 -17.60
N ILE A 224 18.01 -6.40 -16.68
CA ILE A 224 18.74 -5.13 -16.58
C ILE A 224 19.51 -4.87 -17.88
N SER A 225 20.22 -5.87 -18.43
CA SER A 225 20.97 -5.68 -19.68
C SER A 225 20.08 -5.35 -20.87
N THR A 226 18.88 -5.93 -20.96
CA THR A 226 17.97 -5.69 -22.08
C THR A 226 17.26 -4.34 -21.97
N LEU A 227 16.90 -3.92 -20.75
CA LEU A 227 16.12 -2.71 -20.51
C LEU A 227 16.96 -1.45 -20.32
N GLN A 228 18.24 -1.56 -19.93
CA GLN A 228 19.16 -0.41 -19.88
C GLN A 228 19.39 0.23 -21.26
N VAL A 229 19.19 -0.53 -22.34
CA VAL A 229 19.32 -0.03 -23.72
C VAL A 229 18.13 0.85 -24.12
N SER A 230 16.99 0.76 -23.40
CA SER A 230 15.75 1.43 -23.76
C SER A 230 15.17 2.21 -22.58
N SER A 231 15.34 3.54 -22.64
CA SER A 231 14.52 4.58 -22.00
C SER A 231 15.00 5.28 -20.71
N SER A 232 14.56 6.54 -20.61
CA SER A 232 14.66 7.50 -19.51
C SER A 232 13.63 7.25 -18.38
N ARG A 233 13.07 6.04 -18.24
CA ARG A 233 11.98 5.75 -17.30
C ARG A 233 12.40 4.81 -16.18
N SER A 234 11.81 4.96 -15.00
CA SER A 234 11.91 4.01 -13.89
C SER A 234 10.98 2.84 -14.13
N TRP A 235 11.52 1.62 -14.14
CA TRP A 235 10.74 0.39 -14.36
C TRP A 235 10.65 -0.41 -13.06
N GLU A 236 9.48 -0.98 -12.81
CA GLU A 236 9.24 -1.95 -11.74
C GLU A 236 8.93 -3.32 -12.36
N LEU A 237 9.67 -4.35 -11.96
CA LEU A 237 9.54 -5.70 -12.49
C LEU A 237 9.11 -6.67 -11.40
N ILE A 238 7.98 -7.35 -11.65
CA ILE A 238 7.45 -8.40 -10.78
C ILE A 238 7.49 -9.72 -11.55
N PRO A 239 8.54 -10.54 -11.39
CA PRO A 239 8.58 -11.89 -11.96
C PRO A 239 7.56 -12.78 -11.26
N VAL A 240 6.65 -13.36 -12.05
CA VAL A 240 5.64 -14.33 -11.59
C VAL A 240 5.91 -15.67 -12.26
N ASP A 241 5.89 -16.74 -11.49
CA ASP A 241 5.99 -18.11 -12.02
C ASP A 241 4.59 -18.60 -12.39
N LEU A 242 4.29 -18.67 -13.69
CA LEU A 242 3.01 -19.10 -14.22
C LEU A 242 3.19 -20.36 -15.06
N LYS A 243 2.27 -21.33 -14.90
CA LYS A 243 2.22 -22.51 -15.76
C LYS A 243 1.88 -22.10 -17.19
N MET A 244 2.47 -22.77 -18.18
CA MET A 244 2.27 -22.47 -19.60
C MET A 244 0.80 -22.36 -20.05
N PRO A 245 -0.14 -23.20 -19.56
CA PRO A 245 -1.56 -23.05 -19.91
C PRO A 245 -2.16 -21.70 -19.47
N VAL A 246 -1.75 -21.17 -18.31
CA VAL A 246 -2.22 -19.87 -17.80
C VAL A 246 -1.68 -18.74 -18.67
N ILE A 247 -0.41 -18.85 -19.08
CA ILE A 247 0.22 -17.89 -20.01
C ILE A 247 -0.52 -17.89 -21.35
N GLY A 248 -0.87 -19.07 -21.88
CA GLY A 248 -1.63 -19.19 -23.12
C GLY A 248 -2.99 -18.47 -23.07
N THR A 249 -3.71 -18.60 -21.95
CA THR A 249 -4.96 -17.87 -21.73
C THR A 249 -4.74 -16.36 -21.62
N ILE A 250 -3.66 -15.91 -20.97
CA ILE A 250 -3.36 -14.47 -20.87
C ILE A 250 -3.06 -13.89 -22.26
N ILE A 251 -2.19 -14.55 -23.05
CA ILE A 251 -1.85 -14.12 -24.40
C ILE A 251 -3.09 -14.01 -25.28
N SER A 252 -4.01 -14.99 -25.20
CA SER A 252 -5.22 -14.99 -26.02
C SER A 252 -6.22 -13.87 -25.69
N HIS A 253 -6.12 -13.28 -24.49
CA HIS A 253 -7.02 -12.22 -24.03
C HIS A 253 -6.37 -10.83 -24.02
N CYS A 254 -5.05 -10.73 -24.16
CA CYS A 254 -4.32 -9.47 -23.94
C CYS A 254 -3.62 -8.89 -25.19
N ASP A 255 -3.87 -9.39 -26.41
CA ASP A 255 -3.23 -8.91 -27.67
C ASP A 255 -1.72 -8.66 -27.52
N ILE A 256 -1.05 -9.52 -26.75
CA ILE A 256 0.39 -9.40 -26.53
C ILE A 256 1.06 -9.95 -27.79
N SER A 257 1.45 -9.06 -28.71
CA SER A 257 2.29 -9.41 -29.86
C SER A 257 3.70 -9.77 -29.38
N ALA A 258 3.85 -10.96 -28.81
CA ALA A 258 5.16 -11.51 -28.51
C ALA A 258 5.79 -11.97 -29.83
N SER A 259 6.83 -11.27 -30.29
CA SER A 259 7.79 -11.84 -31.24
C SER A 259 8.53 -12.97 -30.52
N VAL A 260 8.00 -14.19 -30.62
CA VAL A 260 8.54 -15.40 -29.96
C VAL A 260 9.83 -15.91 -30.62
N ASP A 261 10.28 -15.30 -31.73
CA ASP A 261 11.40 -15.80 -32.54
C ASP A 261 12.81 -15.47 -32.02
N THR A 262 13.01 -15.10 -30.76
CA THR A 262 14.36 -14.74 -30.25
C THR A 262 14.79 -15.45 -28.98
N ILE A 263 14.14 -16.54 -28.60
CA ILE A 263 14.62 -17.38 -27.50
C ILE A 263 14.73 -18.83 -27.98
N GLN A 264 15.85 -19.11 -28.67
CA GLN A 264 16.39 -20.45 -28.87
C GLN A 264 17.81 -20.49 -28.31
#